data_AF-A0A1W9R010-F1
#
_entry.id   AF-A0A1W9R010-F1
#
_cell.length_a   1.000
_cell.length_b   1.000
_cell.length_c   1.000
_cell.angle_alpha   90.00
_cell.angle_beta   90.00
_cell.angle_gamma   90.00
#
_symmetry.space_group_name_H-M   'P 1'
#
loop_
_entity.id
_entity.type
_entity.pdbx_description
1 polymer ?
#
loop_
_entity_poly.entity_id
_entity_poly.type
_entity_poly.pdbx_seq_one_letter_code
_entity_poly.pdbx_strand_id
1 'polypeptide(L)' 'MYAIIKASGQQFKVQEGDIICFDNMSLEPKAAVEFKEVLGRDKKVIIYKKRRRKDSKLKRGFRRDFTRVRITKIA' A
#
# COMPACT_ATOMS: atom_id res chain seq x y z
N MET A 1 12.62 15.40 13.60
CA MET A 1 13.32 15.47 12.29
C MET A 1 12.43 14.82 11.24
N TYR A 2 12.47 15.25 9.98
CA TYR A 2 11.67 14.62 8.90
C TYR A 2 12.53 14.30 7.69
N ALA A 3 12.20 13.22 6.97
CA ALA A 3 12.81 12.83 5.70
C ALA A 3 11.74 12.71 4.61
N ILE A 4 12.16 12.82 3.34
CA ILE A 4 11.32 12.52 2.19
C ILE A 4 11.82 11.22 1.58
N ILE A 5 10.97 10.20 1.56
CA ILE A 5 11.27 8.90 0.95
C ILE A 5 10.47 8.75 -0.34
N LYS A 6 11.09 8.16 -1.37
CA LYS A 6 10.41 7.80 -2.62
C LYS A 6 10.23 6.29 -2.67
N ALA A 7 8.99 5.84 -2.74
CA ALA A 7 8.63 4.43 -2.82
C ALA A 7 7.46 4.24 -3.78
N SER A 8 7.50 3.17 -4.58
CA SER A 8 6.42 2.79 -5.52
C SER A 8 5.93 3.96 -6.41
N GLY A 9 6.85 4.83 -6.82
CA GLY A 9 6.57 5.99 -7.68
C GLY A 9 6.00 7.22 -6.97
N GLN A 10 5.75 7.17 -5.66
CA GLN A 10 5.22 8.28 -4.85
C GLN A 10 6.26 8.76 -3.82
N GLN A 11 6.11 10.01 -3.35
CA GLN A 11 6.95 10.58 -2.30
C GLN A 11 6.16 10.70 -0.99
N PHE A 12 6.81 10.37 0.13
CA PHE A 12 6.21 10.43 1.46
C PHE A 12 7.11 11.26 2.39
N LYS A 13 6.51 12.16 3.15
CA LYS A 13 7.17 12.86 4.26
C LYS A 13 7.01 12.03 5.52
N VAL A 14 8.12 11.72 6.20
CA VAL A 14 8.13 10.73 7.30
C VAL A 14 8.93 11.23 8.49
N GLN A 15 8.52 10.83 9.68
CA GLN A 15 9.23 11.02 10.95
C GLN A 15 9.53 9.65 11.60
N GLU A 16 10.46 9.63 12.55
CA GLU A 16 10.74 8.42 13.33
C GLU A 16 9.51 7.97 14.12
N GLY A 17 9.16 6.69 14.03
CA GLY A 17 7.99 6.10 14.67
C GLY A 17 6.74 6.03 13.78
N ASP A 18 6.72 6.68 12.62
CA ASP A 18 5.57 6.66 11.70
C ASP A 18 5.32 5.27 11.11
N ILE A 19 4.05 4.98 10.82
CA ILE A 19 3.60 3.77 10.13
C ILE A 19 3.04 4.16 8.76
N ILE A 20 3.59 3.56 7.70
CA ILE A 20 3.27 3.91 6.32
C ILE A 20 2.86 2.64 5.57
N CYS A 21 1.88 2.77 4.69
CA CYS A 21 1.42 1.70 3.81
C CYS A 21 1.97 1.92 2.40
N PHE A 22 2.81 1.00 1.92
CA PHE A 22 3.30 0.99 0.55
C PHE A 22 2.50 -0.01 -0.30
N ASP A 23 2.51 0.22 -1.62
CA ASP A 23 2.12 -0.81 -2.58
C ASP A 23 3.09 -1.99 -2.53
N ASN A 24 2.61 -3.16 -2.94
CA ASN A 24 3.36 -4.41 -2.94
C ASN A 24 4.75 -4.21 -3.57
N MET A 25 5.77 -4.14 -2.72
CA MET A 25 7.16 -4.02 -3.14
C MET A 25 7.70 -5.44 -3.32
N SER A 26 8.09 -5.78 -4.55
CA SER A 26 8.76 -7.05 -4.84
C SER A 26 10.20 -6.98 -4.33
N LEU A 27 10.39 -7.12 -3.01
CA LEU A 27 11.69 -7.09 -2.37
C LEU A 27 12.27 -8.51 -2.29
N GLU A 28 13.52 -8.66 -2.73
CA GLU A 28 14.30 -9.87 -2.41
C GLU A 28 14.85 -9.80 -0.98
N PRO A 29 14.99 -10.94 -0.28
CA PRO A 29 15.03 -10.99 1.20
C PRO A 29 16.33 -10.52 1.88
N LYS A 30 17.21 -9.74 1.25
CA LYS A 30 18.55 -9.41 1.79
C LYS A 30 19.05 -7.98 1.61
N ALA A 31 18.17 -7.01 1.38
CA ALA A 31 18.54 -5.60 1.54
C ALA A 31 18.39 -5.19 3.01
N ALA A 32 19.47 -4.72 3.64
CA ALA A 32 19.46 -4.26 5.03
C ALA A 32 18.61 -2.99 5.17
N VAL A 33 17.31 -3.18 5.34
CA VAL A 33 16.38 -2.15 5.78
C VAL A 33 15.52 -2.81 6.85
N GLU A 34 15.61 -2.33 8.10
CA GLU A 34 14.87 -2.88 9.24
C GLU A 34 13.37 -2.56 9.11
N PHE A 35 12.69 -3.27 8.21
CA PHE A 35 11.25 -3.21 8.07
C PHE A 35 10.62 -4.39 8.81
N LYS A 36 9.97 -4.09 9.93
CA LYS A 36 9.14 -5.05 10.66
C LYS A 36 7.80 -5.21 9.91
N GLU A 37 7.86 -5.84 8.75
CA GLU A 37 6.75 -5.98 7.82
C GLU A 37 5.58 -6.76 8.41
N VAL A 38 4.38 -6.19 8.31
CA VAL A 38 3.12 -6.93 8.48
C VAL A 38 2.38 -6.86 7.17
N LEU A 39 2.31 -8.00 6.46
CA LEU A 39 1.51 -8.18 5.26
C LEU A 39 0.02 -8.10 5.63
N GLY A 40 -0.73 -7.24 4.94
CA GLY A 40 -2.16 -7.02 5.19
C GLY A 40 -2.97 -6.85 3.92
N ARG A 41 -4.25 -7.24 3.97
CA ARG A 41 -5.24 -6.97 2.91
C ARG A 41 -6.13 -5.81 3.30
N ASP A 42 -6.35 -4.88 2.38
CA ASP A 42 -7.23 -3.74 2.64
C ASP A 42 -8.71 -4.15 2.68
N LYS A 43 -9.56 -3.23 3.14
CA LYS A 43 -11.00 -3.36 3.10
C LYS A 43 -11.47 -3.62 1.66
N LYS A 44 -12.52 -4.41 1.53
CA LYS A 44 -13.05 -4.82 0.22
C LYS A 44 -13.71 -3.63 -0.47
N VAL A 45 -13.14 -3.20 -1.60
CA VAL A 45 -13.75 -2.23 -2.50
C VAL A 45 -14.68 -2.98 -3.46
N ILE A 46 -15.92 -2.51 -3.59
CA ILE A 46 -16.91 -3.10 -4.50
C ILE A 46 -16.99 -2.23 -5.75
N ILE A 47 -16.62 -2.80 -6.90
CA ILE A 47 -16.74 -2.17 -8.20
C ILE A 47 -18.04 -2.65 -8.85
N TYR A 48 -18.97 -1.72 -9.04
CA TYR A 48 -20.24 -1.98 -9.72
C TYR A 48 -20.29 -1.22 -11.05
N LYS A 49 -20.51 -1.94 -12.15
CA LYS A 49 -20.69 -1.36 -13.50
C LYS A 49 -22.08 -1.73 -14.00
N LYS A 50 -22.87 -0.75 -14.42
CA LYS A 50 -24.19 -0.96 -15.01
C LYS A 50 -24.31 -0.13 -16.29
N ARG A 51 -24.79 -0.75 -17.36
CA ARG A 51 -25.13 -0.02 -18.60
C ARG A 51 -26.63 0.21 -18.65
N ARG A 52 -27.04 1.48 -18.82
CA ARG A 52 -28.46 1.86 -18.91
C ARG A 52 -29.07 1.23 -20.16
N ARG A 53 -30.29 0.67 -20.06
CA ARG A 53 -31.08 0.06 -21.15
C ARG A 53 -30.45 -1.18 -21.83
N LYS A 54 -29.39 -1.77 -21.26
CA LYS A 54 -28.71 -2.93 -21.84
C LYS A 54 -28.74 -4.18 -20.98
N ASP A 55 -29.46 -4.17 -19.85
CA ASP A 55 -29.52 -5.20 -18.78
C ASP A 55 -28.16 -5.70 -18.23
N SER A 56 -27.06 -5.25 -18.82
CA SER A 56 -25.70 -5.56 -18.43
C SER A 56 -25.36 -4.86 -17.11
N LYS A 57 -25.09 -5.68 -16.10
CA LYS A 57 -24.59 -5.30 -14.79
C LYS A 57 -23.48 -6.24 -14.35
N LEU A 58 -22.41 -5.68 -13.79
CA LEU A 58 -21.27 -6.42 -13.24
C LEU A 58 -20.99 -5.91 -11.83
N LYS A 59 -20.81 -6.82 -10.87
CA LYS A 59 -20.37 -6.52 -9.51
C LYS A 59 -19.11 -7.34 -9.22
N ARG A 60 -17.97 -6.67 -9.04
CA ARG A 60 -16.70 -7.33 -8.71
C ARG A 60 -16.17 -6.78 -7.40
N GLY A 61 -15.65 -7.65 -6.55
CA GLY A 61 -14.89 -7.25 -5.37
C GLY A 61 -13.41 -7.11 -5.70
N PHE A 62 -12.77 -6.09 -5.14
CA PHE A 62 -11.32 -5.92 -5.16
C PHE A 62 -10.82 -5.70 -3.73
N ARG A 63 -9.66 -6.26 -3.42
CA ARG A 63 -8.90 -5.96 -2.21
C ARG A 63 -7.49 -5.61 -2.66
N ARG A 64 -7.00 -4.46 -2.23
CA ARG A 64 -5.61 -4.06 -2.49
C ARG A 64 -4.74 -4.76 -1.45
N ASP A 65 -3.72 -5.47 -1.92
CA ASP A 65 -2.66 -5.94 -1.05
C ASP A 65 -1.72 -4.76 -0.78
N PHE A 66 -1.29 -4.60 0.46
CA PHE A 66 -0.37 -3.53 0.84
C PHE A 66 0.64 -4.03 1.86
N THR A 67 1.77 -3.33 1.90
CA THR A 67 2.84 -3.61 2.83
C THR A 67 2.84 -2.52 3.88
N ARG A 68 2.66 -2.88 5.15
CA ARG A 68 2.71 -1.93 6.27
C ARG A 68 4.09 -1.92 6.89
N VAL A 69 4.70 -0.75 6.93
CA VAL A 69 6.07 -0.54 7.36
C VAL A 69 6.10 0.50 8.49
N ARG A 70 6.98 0.28 9.48
CA ARG A 70 7.28 1.25 10.54
C ARG A 70 8.67 1.84 10.34
N ILE A 71 8.80 3.15 10.45
CA ILE A 71 10.09 3.84 10.41
C ILE A 71 10.74 3.78 11.80
N THR A 72 11.90 3.13 11.90
CA THR A 72 12.59 2.92 13.18
C THR A 72 13.56 4.06 13.49
N LYS A 73 14.43 4.42 12.54
CA LYS A 73 15.40 5.51 12.66
C LYS A 73 15.56 6.26 11.35
N ILE A 74 15.87 7.54 11.44
CA ILE A 74 16.25 8.42 10.33
C ILE A 74 17.67 8.91 10.65
N ALA A 75 18.64 8.49 9.83
CA ALA A 75 20.03 8.95 9.91
C ALA A 75 20.21 10.29 9.18
#